data_AF-A0A1F2JVU8-F1
#
_entry.id   AF-A0A1F2JVU8-F1
#
_cell.length_a   1.000
_cell.length_b   1.000
_cell.length_c   1.000
_cell.angle_alpha   90.00
_cell.angle_beta   90.00
_cell.angle_gamma   90.00
#
_symmetry.space_group_name_H-M   'P 1'
#
loop_
_entity.id
_entity.type
_entity.pdbx_description
1 polymer ?
#
loop_
_entity_poly.entity_id
_entity_poly.type
_entity_poly.pdbx_seq_one_letter_code
_entity_poly.pdbx_strand_id
1 'polypeptide(L)'
;MKNMMNIIQGGVAKDHRGQIRFVNDFDMSLVKRFYIIKNLDTELVRGWRAHKIEQRWFYVLSGSFSVDLVKIDNWEVASPDLPVDNMILPASNLRVLHVPAGYGTAFKAMEPDSELLVYSDYGIEHAANDDHTYPLDYFKNRKQ
;
A
#
# COMPACT_ATOMS: atom_id res chain seq x y z
N MET A 1 -0.81 -21.38 -4.43
CA MET A 1 -2.00 -20.80 -3.77
C MET A 1 -2.22 -19.43 -4.38
N LYS A 2 -3.46 -19.02 -4.68
CA LYS A 2 -3.72 -17.65 -5.17
C LYS A 2 -3.32 -16.70 -4.05
N ASN A 3 -2.31 -15.85 -4.27
CA ASN A 3 -1.96 -14.77 -3.34
C ASN A 3 -3.13 -13.78 -3.37
N MET A 4 -4.04 -13.90 -2.40
CA MET A 4 -5.17 -12.98 -2.23
C MET A 4 -4.73 -11.84 -1.33
N MET A 5 -5.25 -10.65 -1.61
CA MET A 5 -5.11 -9.50 -0.72
C MET A 5 -5.59 -9.88 0.68
N ASN A 6 -4.82 -9.50 1.69
CA ASN A 6 -5.07 -9.90 3.07
C ASN A 6 -4.82 -8.75 4.04
N ILE A 7 -5.54 -8.77 5.17
CA ILE A 7 -5.31 -7.89 6.31
C ILE A 7 -4.69 -8.72 7.44
N ILE A 8 -3.53 -8.31 7.92
CA ILE A 8 -2.86 -8.93 9.05
C ILE A 8 -3.05 -8.00 10.26
N GLN A 9 -3.87 -8.45 11.20
CA GLN A 9 -4.24 -7.65 12.36
C GLN A 9 -3.11 -7.66 13.39
N GLY A 10 -2.81 -6.48 13.93
CA GLY A 10 -1.89 -6.30 15.05
C GLY A 10 -2.59 -5.87 16.33
N GLY A 11 -1.79 -5.41 17.28
CA GLY A 11 -2.23 -4.99 18.59
C GLY A 11 -1.34 -3.92 19.22
N VAL A 12 -1.73 -3.52 20.42
CA VAL A 12 -1.01 -2.56 21.25
C VAL A 12 -0.92 -3.06 22.69
N ALA A 13 0.26 -2.99 23.28
CA ALA A 13 0.49 -3.18 24.71
C ALA A 13 0.87 -1.84 25.33
N LYS A 14 0.34 -1.51 26.52
CA LYS A 14 0.58 -0.23 27.20
C LYS A 14 1.02 -0.45 28.63
N ASP A 15 2.00 0.33 29.08
CA ASP A 15 2.44 0.40 30.47
C ASP A 15 2.92 1.82 30.84
N HIS A 16 3.49 2.00 32.03
CA HIS A 16 3.95 3.30 32.53
C HIS A 16 5.06 3.97 31.68
N ARG A 17 5.71 3.22 30.78
CA ARG A 17 6.75 3.72 29.85
C ARG A 17 6.16 4.20 28.52
N GLY A 18 4.89 3.91 28.26
CA GLY A 18 4.22 4.24 27.01
C GLY A 18 3.53 3.03 26.37
N GLN A 19 3.71 2.84 25.07
CA GLN A 19 3.06 1.78 24.31
C GLN A 19 3.98 1.09 23.30
N ILE A 20 3.70 -0.19 23.04
CA ILE A 20 4.29 -1.00 21.96
C ILE A 20 3.16 -1.34 21.00
N ARG A 21 3.35 -1.02 19.71
CA ARG A 21 2.48 -1.48 18.61
C ARG A 21 3.17 -2.64 17.91
N PHE A 22 2.42 -3.68 17.56
CA PHE A 22 2.97 -4.87 16.94
C PHE A 22 1.99 -5.51 15.95
N VAL A 23 2.52 -6.29 15.01
CA VAL A 23 1.75 -7.14 14.08
C VAL A 23 2.48 -8.48 14.02
N ASN A 24 2.33 -9.29 15.07
CA ASN A 24 3.18 -10.47 15.28
C ASN A 24 2.96 -11.56 14.22
N ASP A 25 1.77 -11.61 13.63
CA ASP A 25 1.42 -12.59 12.59
C ASP A 25 1.94 -12.19 11.20
N PHE A 26 2.61 -11.02 11.08
CA PHE A 26 3.24 -10.62 9.84
C PHE A 26 4.58 -11.36 9.65
N ASP A 27 4.57 -12.40 8.81
CA ASP A 27 5.80 -13.07 8.40
C ASP A 27 6.61 -12.17 7.46
N MET A 28 7.76 -11.71 7.97
CA MET A 28 8.69 -10.85 7.24
C MET A 28 9.78 -11.63 6.49
N SER A 29 9.73 -12.97 6.43
CA SER A 29 10.75 -13.81 5.77
C SER A 29 11.03 -13.42 4.31
N LEU A 30 9.99 -12.93 3.60
CA LEU A 30 10.09 -12.48 2.22
C LEU A 30 10.52 -11.02 2.08
N VAL A 31 10.38 -10.19 3.13
CA VAL A 31 10.68 -8.76 3.06
C VAL A 31 12.17 -8.55 2.79
N LYS A 32 12.49 -7.77 1.75
CA LYS A 32 13.87 -7.41 1.36
C LYS A 32 14.18 -5.95 1.62
N ARG A 33 13.18 -5.08 1.55
CA ARG A 33 13.34 -3.64 1.74
C ARG A 33 12.09 -3.02 2.35
N PHE A 34 12.29 -1.88 2.99
CA PHE A 34 11.21 -1.00 3.40
C PHE A 34 11.53 0.46 3.08
N TYR A 35 10.51 1.29 3.02
CA TYR A 35 10.62 2.74 2.94
C TYR A 35 9.34 3.39 3.46
N ILE A 36 9.38 4.70 3.71
CA ILE A 36 8.25 5.45 4.24
C ILE A 36 7.77 6.46 3.20
N ILE A 37 6.46 6.51 2.99
CA ILE A 37 5.79 7.54 2.21
C ILE A 37 5.22 8.58 3.17
N LYS A 38 5.58 9.85 2.91
CA LYS A 38 4.92 11.03 3.46
C LYS A 38 4.52 11.91 2.27
N ASN A 39 3.23 12.23 2.15
CA ASN A 39 2.76 13.14 1.09
C ASN A 39 3.05 14.59 1.49
N LEU A 40 3.14 15.48 0.50
CA LEU A 40 3.37 16.90 0.72
C LEU A 40 2.23 17.52 1.56
N ASP A 41 1.00 17.16 1.23
CA ASP A 41 -0.23 17.62 1.83
C ASP A 41 -1.32 16.54 1.69
N THR A 42 -2.54 16.87 2.11
CA THR A 42 -3.72 16.00 2.03
C THR A 42 -4.42 16.03 0.67
N GLU A 43 -4.00 16.89 -0.27
CA GLU A 43 -4.59 16.98 -1.61
C GLU A 43 -3.85 16.06 -2.60
N LEU A 44 -2.53 15.93 -2.43
CA LEU A 44 -1.68 15.09 -3.27
C LEU A 44 -2.11 13.62 -3.21
N VAL A 45 -2.43 13.07 -4.38
CA VAL A 45 -2.56 11.63 -4.59
C VAL A 45 -1.27 11.10 -5.22
N ARG A 46 -0.61 10.17 -4.51
CA ARG A 46 0.60 9.50 -4.98
C ARG A 46 0.22 8.20 -5.68
N GLY A 47 0.24 8.21 -7.00
CA GLY A 47 -0.08 7.06 -7.85
C GLY A 47 -0.31 7.49 -9.30
N TRP A 48 -0.65 6.57 -10.20
CA TRP A 48 -0.72 5.13 -9.98
C TRP A 48 0.66 4.48 -10.07
N ARG A 49 0.89 3.47 -9.21
CA ARG A 49 2.09 2.64 -9.25
C ARG A 49 1.70 1.18 -9.16
N ALA A 50 2.05 0.39 -10.18
CA ALA A 50 1.70 -1.01 -10.30
C ALA A 50 2.92 -1.92 -10.40
N HIS A 51 2.77 -3.12 -9.84
CA HIS A 51 3.80 -4.13 -9.75
C HIS A 51 3.26 -5.45 -10.30
N LYS A 52 3.89 -5.96 -11.35
CA LYS A 52 3.55 -7.24 -12.00
C LYS A 52 4.15 -8.41 -11.23
N ILE A 53 5.29 -8.20 -10.58
CA ILE A 53 6.11 -9.25 -9.96
C ILE A 53 6.13 -9.09 -8.44
N GLU A 54 6.38 -7.89 -7.93
CA GLU A 54 6.48 -7.62 -6.49
C GLU A 54 5.09 -7.66 -5.84
N GLN A 55 5.03 -8.25 -4.64
CA GLN A 55 3.96 -7.99 -3.68
C GLN A 55 4.42 -6.98 -2.65
N ARG A 56 3.46 -6.31 -2.02
CA ARG A 56 3.76 -5.22 -1.08
C ARG A 56 2.92 -5.31 0.16
N TRP A 57 3.48 -4.80 1.24
CA TRP A 57 2.77 -4.67 2.51
C TRP A 57 2.79 -3.22 2.96
N PHE A 58 1.68 -2.76 3.52
CA PHE A 58 1.43 -1.37 3.85
C PHE A 58 0.99 -1.27 5.31
N TYR A 59 1.66 -0.41 6.08
CA TYR A 59 1.34 -0.16 7.50
C TYR A 59 1.38 1.33 7.79
N VAL A 60 0.28 1.89 8.32
CA VAL A 60 0.22 3.32 8.62
C VAL A 60 0.83 3.60 9.99
N LEU A 61 1.92 4.35 9.99
CA LEU A 61 2.68 4.74 11.19
C LEU A 61 1.96 5.86 11.94
N SER A 62 1.48 6.88 11.24
CA SER A 62 0.77 8.04 11.78
C SER A 62 -0.37 8.47 10.85
N GLY A 63 -1.40 9.12 11.43
CA GLY A 63 -2.55 9.64 10.68
C GLY A 63 -3.34 8.54 9.96
N SER A 64 -3.73 8.80 8.71
CA SER A 64 -4.49 7.87 7.89
C SER A 64 -4.29 8.08 6.39
N PHE A 65 -4.47 6.99 5.63
CA PHE A 65 -4.40 7.00 4.16
C PHE A 65 -5.66 6.41 3.55
N SER A 66 -6.14 7.04 2.47
CA SER A 66 -7.02 6.41 1.50
C SER A 66 -6.16 5.67 0.48
N VAL A 67 -6.48 4.40 0.25
CA VAL A 67 -5.74 3.49 -0.63
C VAL A 67 -6.67 3.02 -1.74
N ASP A 68 -6.36 3.43 -2.96
CA ASP A 68 -7.01 2.93 -4.17
C ASP A 68 -6.22 1.73 -4.71
N LEU A 69 -6.92 0.67 -5.10
CA LEU A 69 -6.37 -0.61 -5.54
C LEU A 69 -7.03 -1.02 -6.85
N VAL A 70 -6.22 -1.35 -7.86
CA VAL A 70 -6.69 -1.83 -9.16
C VAL A 70 -5.93 -3.08 -9.54
N LYS A 71 -6.64 -4.14 -9.94
CA LYS A 71 -6.00 -5.35 -10.46
C LYS A 71 -5.77 -5.21 -11.95
N ILE A 72 -4.51 -5.21 -12.38
CA ILE A 72 -4.15 -5.05 -13.79
C ILE A 72 -4.53 -6.33 -14.56
N ASP A 73 -5.31 -6.17 -15.63
CA ASP A 73 -5.77 -7.25 -16.49
C ASP A 73 -4.78 -7.57 -17.61
N ASN A 74 -4.16 -6.53 -18.19
CA ASN A 74 -3.21 -6.62 -19.28
C ASN A 74 -2.07 -5.62 -19.09
N TRP A 75 -0.83 -6.11 -19.14
CA TRP A 75 0.39 -5.34 -18.89
C TRP A 75 0.94 -4.62 -20.12
N GLU A 76 0.44 -4.94 -21.31
CA GLU A 76 0.73 -4.15 -22.53
C GLU A 76 -0.19 -2.94 -22.60
N VAL A 77 -1.49 -3.15 -22.39
CA VAL A 77 -2.52 -2.10 -22.35
C VAL A 77 -3.58 -2.48 -21.32
N ALA A 78 -3.55 -1.85 -20.15
CA ALA A 78 -4.55 -2.07 -19.10
C ALA A 78 -5.89 -1.44 -19.49
N SER A 79 -7.00 -2.06 -19.13
CA SER A 79 -8.31 -1.43 -19.37
C SER A 79 -8.49 -0.20 -18.47
N PRO A 80 -8.89 0.97 -19.00
CA PRO A 80 -9.20 2.14 -18.17
C PRO A 80 -10.50 1.97 -17.37
N ASP A 81 -11.32 0.98 -17.72
CA ASP A 81 -12.60 0.67 -17.09
C ASP A 81 -12.48 -0.43 -16.01
N LEU A 82 -11.26 -0.75 -15.57
CA LEU A 82 -11.04 -1.69 -14.46
C LEU A 82 -11.71 -1.21 -13.17
N PRO A 83 -12.25 -2.12 -12.35
CA PRO A 83 -12.78 -1.77 -11.04
C PRO A 83 -11.65 -1.26 -10.14
N VAL A 84 -11.94 -0.20 -9.41
CA VAL A 84 -11.04 0.38 -8.40
C VAL A 84 -11.67 0.18 -7.03
N ASP A 85 -11.02 -0.62 -6.20
CA ASP A 85 -11.38 -0.76 -4.79
C ASP A 85 -10.73 0.36 -4.00
N ASN A 86 -11.47 0.95 -3.06
CA ASN A 86 -10.95 1.97 -2.15
C ASN A 86 -11.07 1.50 -0.69
N MET A 87 -10.05 1.75 0.12
CA MET A 87 -10.11 1.53 1.56
C MET A 87 -9.37 2.61 2.34
N ILE A 88 -9.87 2.90 3.55
CA ILE A 88 -9.19 3.79 4.49
C ILE A 88 -8.38 2.95 5.47
N LEU A 89 -7.10 3.31 5.61
CA LEU A 89 -6.15 2.75 6.57
C LEU A 89 -5.75 3.83 7.58
N PRO A 90 -6.37 3.87 8.78
CA PRO A 90 -5.88 4.69 9.87
C PRO A 90 -4.80 3.96 10.68
N ALA A 91 -3.86 4.71 11.25
CA ALA A 91 -2.83 4.18 12.14
C ALA A 91 -3.43 3.43 13.35
N SER A 92 -4.60 3.86 13.82
CA SER A 92 -5.33 3.26 14.94
C SER A 92 -5.79 1.82 14.70
N ASN A 93 -5.87 1.37 13.44
CA ASN A 93 -6.26 0.00 13.12
C ASN A 93 -5.14 -1.01 13.37
N LEU A 94 -3.89 -0.56 13.50
CA LEU A 94 -2.74 -1.41 13.86
C LEU A 94 -2.60 -2.64 12.95
N ARG A 95 -2.86 -2.50 11.65
CA ARG A 95 -2.93 -3.61 10.69
C ARG A 95 -1.99 -3.42 9.51
N VAL A 96 -1.45 -4.52 9.00
CA VAL A 96 -0.73 -4.56 7.72
C VAL A 96 -1.72 -4.94 6.62
N LEU A 97 -1.77 -4.16 5.56
CA LEU A 97 -2.42 -4.54 4.30
C LEU A 97 -1.40 -5.24 3.41
N HIS A 98 -1.64 -6.50 3.07
CA HIS A 98 -0.90 -7.23 2.04
C HIS A 98 -1.61 -7.06 0.69
N VAL A 99 -0.88 -6.54 -0.30
CA VAL A 99 -1.31 -6.46 -1.69
C VAL A 99 -0.44 -7.41 -2.51
N PRO A 100 -1.04 -8.43 -3.14
CA PRO A 100 -0.28 -9.37 -3.96
C PRO A 100 0.22 -8.69 -5.24
N ALA A 101 1.19 -9.33 -5.89
CA ALA A 101 1.61 -8.94 -7.24
C ALA A 101 0.42 -8.91 -8.20
N GLY A 102 0.47 -8.03 -9.19
CA GLY A 102 -0.59 -7.85 -10.16
C GLY A 102 -1.42 -6.57 -9.99
N TYR A 103 -1.12 -5.75 -8.98
CA TYR A 103 -1.96 -4.62 -8.58
C TYR A 103 -1.27 -3.27 -8.77
N GLY A 104 -2.07 -2.28 -9.17
CA GLY A 104 -1.79 -0.85 -9.07
C GLY A 104 -2.31 -0.28 -7.75
N THR A 105 -1.57 0.66 -7.19
CA THR A 105 -1.91 1.38 -5.97
C THR A 105 -1.84 2.90 -6.15
N ALA A 106 -2.74 3.63 -5.49
CA ALA A 106 -2.62 5.07 -5.31
C ALA A 106 -2.98 5.45 -3.86
N PHE A 107 -2.24 6.42 -3.30
CA PHE A 107 -2.32 6.79 -1.89
C PHE A 107 -2.60 8.28 -1.72
N LYS A 108 -3.65 8.60 -0.95
CA LYS A 108 -3.94 9.96 -0.51
C LYS A 108 -3.84 10.02 1.01
N ALA A 109 -3.01 10.91 1.55
CA ALA A 109 -3.00 11.19 2.98
C ALA A 109 -4.32 11.88 3.36
N MET A 110 -4.98 11.40 4.40
CA MET A 110 -6.26 11.95 4.87
C MET A 110 -6.07 12.94 6.02
N GLU A 111 -4.89 12.91 6.64
CA GLU A 111 -4.48 13.82 7.71
C GLU A 111 -3.08 14.37 7.41
N PRO A 112 -2.77 15.61 7.81
CA PRO A 112 -1.41 16.13 7.76
C PRO A 112 -0.42 15.21 8.50
N ASP A 113 0.83 15.19 8.03
CA ASP A 113 1.90 14.41 8.62
C ASP A 113 1.66 12.88 8.71
N SER A 114 0.72 12.34 7.91
CA SER A 114 0.51 10.91 7.80
C SER A 114 1.72 10.21 7.16
N GLU A 115 2.16 9.11 7.78
CA GLU A 115 3.29 8.30 7.31
C GLU A 115 2.85 6.85 7.03
N LEU A 116 3.16 6.37 5.83
CA LEU A 116 2.88 5.01 5.40
C LEU A 116 4.18 4.23 5.23
N LEU A 117 4.38 3.20 6.05
CA LEU A 117 5.46 2.25 5.90
C LEU A 117 5.12 1.22 4.82
N VAL A 118 6.04 1.03 3.87
CA VAL A 118 5.91 0.07 2.78
C VAL A 118 7.00 -0.97 2.88
N TYR A 119 6.64 -2.24 2.76
CA TYR A 119 7.57 -3.36 2.59
C TYR A 119 7.45 -3.94 1.18
N SER A 120 8.57 -4.41 0.62
CA SER A 120 8.65 -5.09 -0.69
C SER A 120 9.50 -6.35 -0.57
N ASP A 121 9.15 -7.38 -1.34
CA ASP A 121 9.82 -8.69 -1.35
C ASP A 121 10.94 -8.83 -2.39
N TYR A 122 11.32 -7.72 -3.03
CA TYR A 122 12.47 -7.66 -3.94
C TYR A 122 13.45 -6.56 -3.53
N GLY A 123 14.72 -6.74 -3.90
CA GLY A 123 15.77 -5.75 -3.70
C GLY A 123 15.61 -4.53 -4.62
N ILE A 124 16.34 -3.45 -4.30
CA ILE A 124 16.26 -2.18 -5.04
C ILE A 124 16.68 -2.32 -6.51
N GLU A 125 17.59 -3.24 -6.80
CA GLU A 125 18.10 -3.58 -8.13
C GLU A 125 17.00 -4.09 -9.08
N HIS A 126 15.91 -4.65 -8.54
CA HIS A 126 14.77 -5.11 -9.33
C HIS A 126 13.71 -4.05 -9.54
N ALA A 127 13.74 -2.96 -8.76
CA ALA A 127 12.64 -1.99 -8.71
C ALA A 127 12.30 -1.40 -10.09
N ALA A 128 13.32 -1.06 -10.89
CA ALA A 128 13.12 -0.45 -12.21
C ALA A 128 12.49 -1.40 -13.24
N ASN A 129 12.58 -2.72 -13.02
CA ASN A 129 12.04 -3.74 -13.93
C ASN A 129 10.57 -4.07 -13.66
N ASP A 130 10.03 -3.58 -12.55
CA ASP A 130 8.65 -3.82 -12.12
C ASP A 130 7.97 -2.52 -11.69
N ASP A 131 8.32 -1.42 -12.37
CA ASP A 131 7.82 -0.08 -12.12
C ASP A 131 6.87 0.38 -13.23
N HIS A 132 5.59 0.06 -13.09
CA HIS A 132 4.56 0.47 -14.04
C HIS A 132 3.78 1.67 -13.50
N THR A 133 3.72 2.76 -14.27
CA THR A 133 3.00 3.98 -13.89
C THR A 133 1.83 4.25 -14.83
N TYR A 134 0.77 4.83 -14.27
CA TYR A 134 -0.35 5.35 -15.04
C TYR A 134 -0.67 6.77 -14.58
N PRO A 135 -1.13 7.65 -15.50
CA PRO A 135 -1.74 8.92 -15.13
C PRO A 135 -2.85 8.72 -14.10
N LEU A 136 -3.03 9.67 -13.19
CA LEU A 136 -3.98 9.53 -12.08
C LEU A 136 -5.43 9.33 -12.56
N ASP A 137 -5.77 9.92 -13.70
CA ASP A 137 -7.06 9.87 -14.39
C ASP A 137 -7.22 8.67 -15.35
N TYR A 138 -6.21 7.80 -15.47
CA TYR A 138 -6.23 6.66 -16.38
C TYR A 138 -7.35 5.65 -16.06
N PHE A 139 -7.50 5.28 -14.77
CA PHE A 139 -8.56 4.38 -14.31
C PHE A 139 -9.80 5.19 -13.93
N LYS A 140 -10.80 5.19 -14.82
CA LYS A 140 -11.98 6.07 -14.73
C LYS A 140 -12.87 5.78 -13.52
N ASN A 141 -12.80 4.57 -12.98
CA ASN A 141 -13.61 4.14 -11.85
C ASN A 141 -13.03 4.55 -10.48
N ARG A 142 -11.86 5.22 -10.45
CA ARG A 142 -11.32 5.79 -9.22
C ARG A 142 -12.23 6.93 -8.74
N LYS A 143 -12.83 6.76 -7.57
CA LYS A 143 -13.65 7.81 -6.94
C LYS A 143 -12.72 8.88 -6.36
N GLN A 144 -13.06 10.15 -6.56
CA GLN A 144 -12.32 11.28 -6.00
C GLN A 144 -12.66 11.51 -4.52
#